data_AF-A0A6V7UVX8-F1
#
_entry.id   AF-A0A6V7UVX8-F1
#
_cell.length_a   1.000
_cell.length_b   1.000
_cell.length_c   1.000
_cell.angle_alpha   90.00
_cell.angle_beta   90.00
_cell.angle_gamma   90.00
#
_symmetry.space_group_name_H-M   'P 1'
#
loop_
_entity.id
_entity.type
_entity.pdbx_description
1 polymer ?
#
loop_
_entity_poly.entity_id
_entity_poly.type
_entity_poly.pdbx_seq_one_letter_code
_entity_poly.pdbx_strand_id
1 'polypeptide(L)'
;MHRHKELTSNTVDSILNLFLKVSQSKKQSGVTLWGKPFTITTTVLDKTRAVEVRRLKGGANGKTAPVQHQIKEHSLIKIKNVDTFCLFYSLLATLFYNIKKFDKRQFYDYLHGRYGWAGKFEKDVKELMSKVKAPKNMKSYDAKEWIPPVIDLWNNEYKGQFTFKAFVFGSMGRYEPLFKYGPSDYDTPLLLYYLNNEHFHGVKEPGGLFGRPYCLSCEKVYNRASRHAKTCKARCIKCSQVGPKFPCQPENFFKHCRGCSKNFSNNNCFEQHLRLNFCSLSKRCLTCGVIWDVAINTRNGRKGHICNERYCTTCLCFHDTKRGCFIRPLEPKEPAPYRIVAFDLETMQHMPEQHDNNKRKHMPNFIAAKISCPKCIDNISSDCNICSEERLVTFSERAFTKTTVDRQVITSNPLEEFVSWIVGLTTKITTYAFSHFGGRFDMVIVFRMLFLRGFTPSMINNGNKLYELKLQIGKKSFLIFRDSVASCEIL
;
A
#
# COMPACT_ATOMS: atom_id res chain seq x y z
N MET A 1 11.90 -3.59 -13.41
CA MET A 1 11.57 -4.99 -13.02
C MET A 1 12.86 -5.62 -12.51
N HIS A 2 13.16 -5.48 -11.22
CA HIS A 2 14.37 -6.11 -10.64
C HIS A 2 14.01 -7.50 -10.13
N ARG A 3 14.65 -8.54 -10.68
CA ARG A 3 14.67 -9.87 -10.08
C ARG A 3 15.69 -9.84 -8.94
N HIS A 4 15.21 -9.81 -7.70
CA HIS A 4 16.06 -10.09 -6.55
C HIS A 4 16.32 -11.61 -6.51
N LYS A 5 17.59 -12.00 -6.61
CA LYS A 5 18.01 -13.40 -6.49
C LYS A 5 18.03 -13.80 -5.02
N GLU A 6 17.54 -15.01 -4.78
CA GLU A 6 17.55 -15.64 -3.46
C GLU A 6 18.99 -15.93 -3.03
N LEU A 7 19.30 -15.70 -1.76
CA LEU A 7 20.60 -16.04 -1.19
C LEU A 7 20.72 -17.56 -1.13
N THR A 8 21.44 -18.14 -2.07
CA THR A 8 21.78 -19.57 -2.13
C THR A 8 23.25 -19.76 -1.75
N SER A 9 23.69 -21.00 -1.53
CA SER A 9 25.11 -21.34 -1.26
C SER A 9 26.09 -20.73 -2.27
N ASN A 10 25.65 -20.52 -3.52
CA ASN A 10 26.47 -19.96 -4.61
C ASN A 10 26.51 -18.41 -4.65
N THR A 11 25.93 -17.72 -3.65
CA THR A 11 25.86 -16.25 -3.65
C THR A 11 27.23 -15.62 -3.37
N VAL A 12 28.05 -16.26 -2.55
CA VAL A 12 29.42 -15.80 -2.25
C VAL A 12 30.28 -15.81 -3.52
N ASP A 13 30.23 -16.90 -4.29
CA ASP A 13 30.95 -17.03 -5.57
C ASP A 13 30.44 -16.02 -6.62
N SER A 14 29.14 -15.73 -6.62
CA SER A 14 28.55 -14.74 -7.52
C SER A 14 28.99 -13.30 -7.19
N ILE A 15 29.14 -12.99 -5.89
CA ILE A 15 29.67 -11.70 -5.41
C ILE A 15 31.15 -11.58 -5.75
N LEU A 16 31.95 -12.62 -5.52
CA LEU A 16 33.36 -12.67 -5.89
C LEU A 16 33.57 -12.47 -7.40
N ASN A 17 32.74 -13.11 -8.25
CA ASN A 17 32.80 -12.94 -9.70
C ASN A 17 32.44 -11.52 -10.17
N LEU A 18 31.57 -10.80 -9.45
CA LEU A 18 31.26 -9.40 -9.73
C LEU A 18 32.42 -8.47 -9.35
N PHE A 19 33.12 -8.75 -8.24
CA PHE A 19 34.35 -8.03 -7.88
C PHE A 19 35.48 -8.27 -8.88
N LEU A 20 35.61 -9.49 -9.43
CA LEU A 20 36.55 -9.79 -10.51
C LEU A 20 36.24 -9.02 -11.80
N LYS A 21 34.96 -8.74 -12.11
CA LYS A 21 34.57 -7.88 -13.24
C LYS A 21 34.91 -6.41 -13.01
N VAL A 22 34.85 -5.93 -11.77
CA VAL A 22 35.22 -4.55 -11.40
C VAL A 22 36.75 -4.35 -11.47
N SER A 23 37.56 -5.38 -11.21
CA SER A 23 39.01 -5.28 -11.40
C SER A 23 39.42 -5.19 -12.88
N GLN A 24 38.60 -5.71 -13.80
CA GLN A 24 38.86 -5.62 -15.25
C GLN A 24 38.57 -4.22 -15.83
N SER A 25 37.73 -3.39 -15.19
CA SER A 25 37.35 -2.06 -15.72
C SER A 25 38.30 -0.92 -15.30
N LYS A 26 39.23 -1.17 -14.38
CA LYS A 26 40.32 -0.26 -14.03
C LYS A 26 41.65 -0.98 -14.11
N LYS A 27 42.40 -0.74 -15.19
CA LYS A 27 43.86 -0.91 -15.21
C LYS A 27 44.49 0.14 -14.28
N GLN A 28 44.32 0.00 -12.97
CA GLN A 28 45.14 0.71 -11.98
C GLN A 28 46.19 -0.28 -11.49
N SER A 29 47.44 -0.07 -11.91
CA SER A 29 48.60 -0.78 -11.39
C SER A 29 48.69 -0.56 -9.87
N GLY A 30 48.64 -1.63 -9.09
CA GLY A 30 49.03 -1.62 -7.67
C GLY A 30 47.93 -1.81 -6.63
N VAL A 31 46.65 -1.97 -7.01
CA VAL A 31 45.57 -2.23 -6.03
C VAL A 31 44.82 -3.51 -6.39
N THR A 32 45.37 -4.65 -5.98
CA THR A 32 44.61 -5.89 -5.96
C THR A 32 43.83 -5.96 -4.64
N LEU A 33 42.53 -6.22 -4.71
CA LEU A 33 41.66 -6.51 -3.56
C LEU A 33 42.12 -7.75 -2.74
N TRP A 34 43.21 -8.40 -3.16
CA TRP A 34 43.78 -9.61 -2.60
C TRP A 34 44.78 -9.35 -1.45
N GLY A 35 45.09 -8.09 -1.12
CA GLY A 35 46.12 -7.76 -0.13
C GLY A 35 45.66 -7.68 1.32
N LYS A 36 44.35 -7.55 1.61
CA LYS A 36 43.82 -7.44 2.98
C LYS A 36 42.44 -8.09 3.10
N PRO A 37 42.14 -8.78 4.22
CA PRO A 37 40.81 -9.33 4.46
C PRO A 37 39.77 -8.20 4.50
N PHE A 38 38.61 -8.45 3.89
CA PHE A 38 37.46 -7.55 3.90
C PHE A 38 36.22 -8.30 4.37
N THR A 39 35.33 -7.59 5.05
CA THR A 39 34.11 -8.17 5.63
C THR A 39 32.92 -7.81 4.77
N ILE A 40 32.15 -8.80 4.33
CA ILE A 40 30.89 -8.58 3.62
C ILE A 40 29.75 -8.61 4.64
N THR A 41 29.07 -7.49 4.82
CA THR A 41 27.85 -7.42 5.64
C THR A 41 26.62 -7.53 4.75
N THR A 42 25.96 -8.70 4.79
CA THR A 42 24.77 -8.97 3.98
C THR A 42 23.52 -8.48 4.72
N THR A 43 22.85 -7.45 4.20
CA THR A 43 21.55 -7.01 4.73
C THR A 43 20.43 -7.76 4.03
N VAL A 44 19.77 -8.67 4.74
CA VAL A 44 18.64 -9.43 4.20
C VAL A 44 17.36 -8.58 4.34
N LEU A 45 16.71 -8.29 3.22
CA LEU A 45 15.41 -7.62 3.21
C LEU A 45 14.30 -8.68 3.30
N ASP A 46 13.50 -8.63 4.36
CA ASP A 46 12.26 -9.39 4.45
C ASP A 46 11.28 -8.87 3.39
N LYS A 47 10.85 -9.78 2.50
CA LYS A 47 9.89 -9.54 1.41
C LYS A 47 8.56 -8.95 1.91
N THR A 48 8.27 -8.98 3.21
CA THR A 48 7.02 -8.43 3.78
C THR A 48 6.96 -6.90 3.89
N ARG A 49 8.05 -6.15 3.69
CA ARG A 49 8.04 -4.67 3.74
C ARG A 49 8.09 -3.97 2.38
N ALA A 50 8.19 -4.72 1.28
CA ALA A 50 8.37 -4.17 -0.07
C ALA A 50 7.25 -4.58 -1.02
N VAL A 51 6.03 -4.07 -0.79
CA VAL A 51 5.00 -4.07 -1.84
C VAL A 51 4.27 -2.74 -1.83
N GLU A 52 4.59 -1.88 -2.81
CA GLU A 52 3.58 -1.16 -3.58
C GLU A 52 4.19 -0.59 -4.87
N VAL A 53 4.51 -1.48 -5.82
CA VAL A 53 4.62 -1.08 -7.23
C VAL A 53 3.39 -1.64 -7.94
N ARG A 54 2.33 -0.83 -8.03
CA ARG A 54 1.23 -1.07 -8.98
C ARG A 54 1.45 -0.25 -10.24
N ARG A 55 1.44 -0.98 -11.35
CA ARG A 55 1.35 -0.49 -12.72
C ARG A 55 0.20 0.52 -12.86
N LEU A 56 0.52 1.62 -13.53
CA LEU A 56 -0.41 2.63 -14.04
C LEU A 56 -1.53 1.98 -14.87
N LYS A 57 -2.78 2.11 -14.41
CA LYS A 57 -3.94 2.35 -15.27
C LYS A 57 -4.97 3.20 -14.50
N GLY A 58 -5.15 4.42 -15.00
CA GLY A 58 -6.34 5.30 -14.95
C GLY A 58 -7.23 5.30 -13.70
N GLY A 59 -7.31 6.47 -13.08
CA GLY A 59 -8.39 6.84 -12.15
C GLY A 59 -7.85 7.25 -10.79
N ALA A 60 -7.88 8.55 -10.51
CA ALA A 60 -7.61 9.10 -9.19
C ALA A 60 -8.60 8.51 -8.17
N ASN A 61 -8.17 7.53 -7.39
CA ASN A 61 -8.61 7.41 -6.01
C ASN A 61 -7.53 8.08 -5.18
N GLY A 62 -7.80 9.30 -4.72
CA GLY A 62 -6.99 9.90 -3.68
C GLY A 62 -6.79 8.87 -2.58
N LYS A 63 -5.56 8.71 -2.09
CA LYS A 63 -5.31 7.92 -0.87
C LYS A 63 -6.25 8.49 0.19
N THR A 64 -7.28 7.73 0.53
CA THR A 64 -8.19 8.11 1.61
C THR A 64 -7.33 8.32 2.84
N ALA A 65 -7.52 9.47 3.50
CA ALA A 65 -6.90 9.77 4.78
C ALA A 65 -7.06 8.55 5.72
N PRO A 66 -6.12 8.32 6.67
CA PRO A 66 -6.24 7.25 7.66
C PRO A 66 -7.63 7.31 8.29
N VAL A 67 -8.43 6.25 8.12
CA VAL A 67 -9.80 6.23 8.62
C VAL A 67 -9.71 5.93 10.11
N GLN A 68 -9.91 6.89 11.01
CA GLN A 68 -10.11 6.53 12.42
C GLN A 68 -11.28 5.55 12.51
N HIS A 69 -11.00 4.31 12.90
CA HIS A 69 -12.03 3.31 13.12
C HIS A 69 -12.87 3.80 14.31
N GLN A 70 -14.11 4.22 14.06
CA GLN A 70 -15.09 4.51 15.12
C GLN A 70 -15.59 3.20 15.71
N ILE A 71 -14.70 2.50 16.40
CA ILE A 71 -14.98 1.18 16.94
C ILE A 71 -15.97 1.34 18.06
N LYS A 72 -17.15 0.74 17.87
CA LYS A 72 -18.11 0.62 18.94
C LYS A 72 -17.60 -0.41 19.92
N GLU A 73 -17.32 -0.03 21.16
CA GLU A 73 -16.74 -0.92 22.16
C GLU A 73 -17.46 -2.26 22.33
N HIS A 74 -18.79 -2.28 22.18
CA HIS A 74 -19.59 -3.51 22.26
C HIS A 74 -19.33 -4.50 21.12
N SER A 75 -18.70 -4.06 20.02
CA SER A 75 -18.31 -4.90 18.89
C SER A 75 -17.03 -5.70 19.18
N LEU A 76 -16.31 -5.35 20.25
CA LEU A 76 -15.14 -6.07 20.72
C LEU A 76 -15.52 -7.14 21.74
N ILE A 77 -14.78 -8.24 21.72
CA ILE A 77 -14.63 -9.15 22.84
C ILE A 77 -13.44 -8.62 23.62
N LYS A 78 -13.72 -7.77 24.62
CA LYS A 78 -12.68 -7.10 25.39
C LYS A 78 -11.92 -8.11 26.23
N ILE A 79 -10.63 -8.20 25.97
CA ILE A 79 -9.70 -9.02 26.75
C ILE A 79 -9.10 -8.17 27.85
N LYS A 80 -9.20 -8.64 29.09
CA LYS A 80 -8.53 -8.07 30.25
C LYS A 80 -7.70 -9.18 30.89
N ASN A 81 -6.39 -9.06 30.81
CA ASN A 81 -5.43 -9.97 31.42
C ASN A 81 -4.28 -9.15 32.01
N VAL A 82 -3.61 -9.70 33.02
CA VAL A 82 -2.47 -9.07 33.70
C VAL A 82 -1.14 -9.59 33.16
N ASP A 83 -1.14 -10.78 32.57
CA ASP A 83 0.02 -11.40 31.93
C ASP A 83 0.27 -10.87 30.50
N THR A 84 1.29 -11.42 29.82
CA THR A 84 1.67 -11.02 28.44
C THR A 84 0.95 -11.83 27.34
N PHE A 85 -0.04 -12.68 27.68
CA PHE A 85 -0.64 -13.67 26.77
C PHE A 85 -1.85 -13.14 25.99
N CYS A 86 -1.99 -11.81 25.85
CA CYS A 86 -3.19 -11.16 25.31
C CYS A 86 -3.60 -11.67 23.92
N LEU A 87 -2.63 -12.04 23.06
CA LEU A 87 -2.88 -12.65 21.75
C LEU A 87 -3.63 -13.99 21.89
N PHE A 88 -3.18 -14.88 22.77
CA PHE A 88 -3.80 -16.19 22.97
C PHE A 88 -5.18 -16.08 23.62
N TYR A 89 -5.36 -15.20 24.60
CA TYR A 89 -6.69 -14.89 25.14
C TYR A 89 -7.64 -14.40 24.03
N SER A 90 -7.17 -13.49 23.18
CA SER A 90 -7.99 -12.94 22.10
C SER A 90 -8.37 -14.01 21.07
N LEU A 91 -7.42 -14.85 20.68
CA LEU A 91 -7.65 -15.98 19.77
C LEU A 91 -8.69 -16.94 20.35
N LEU A 92 -8.51 -17.38 21.60
CA LEU A 92 -9.37 -18.38 22.23
C LEU A 92 -10.79 -17.85 22.46
N ALA A 93 -10.93 -16.62 22.96
CA ALA A 93 -12.23 -15.99 23.13
C ALA A 93 -12.96 -15.80 21.80
N THR A 94 -12.23 -15.40 20.74
CA THR A 94 -12.79 -15.22 19.39
C THR A 94 -13.21 -16.56 18.79
N LEU A 95 -12.44 -17.63 19.02
CA LEU A 95 -12.83 -18.98 18.62
C LEU A 95 -14.14 -19.39 19.29
N PHE A 96 -14.19 -19.36 20.62
CA PHE A 96 -15.35 -19.84 21.39
C PHE A 96 -16.61 -19.04 21.10
N TYR A 97 -16.47 -17.74 20.84
CA TYR A 97 -17.56 -16.90 20.37
C TYR A 97 -18.09 -17.34 19.00
N ASN A 98 -17.20 -17.57 18.02
CA ASN A 98 -17.60 -17.91 16.65
C ASN A 98 -18.20 -19.31 16.51
N ILE A 99 -17.64 -20.31 17.21
CA ILE A 99 -18.18 -21.68 17.21
C ILE A 99 -19.39 -21.83 18.15
N LYS A 100 -19.77 -20.75 18.85
CA LYS A 100 -20.86 -20.74 19.85
C LYS A 100 -20.72 -21.85 20.88
N LYS A 101 -19.50 -22.05 21.40
CA LYS A 101 -19.20 -23.11 22.37
C LYS A 101 -20.06 -23.02 23.63
N PHE A 102 -20.40 -21.80 24.01
CA PHE A 102 -21.22 -21.47 25.16
C PHE A 102 -22.37 -20.57 24.73
N ASP A 103 -23.46 -20.56 25.51
CA ASP A 103 -24.47 -19.52 25.36
C ASP A 103 -23.91 -18.13 25.75
N LYS A 104 -24.68 -17.06 25.49
CA LYS A 104 -24.20 -15.69 25.73
C LYS A 104 -23.84 -15.42 27.20
N ARG A 105 -24.58 -15.99 28.15
CA ARG A 105 -24.38 -15.76 29.59
C ARG A 105 -23.18 -16.56 30.07
N GLN A 106 -23.13 -17.84 29.72
CA GLN A 106 -21.99 -18.71 30.00
C GLN A 106 -20.69 -18.18 29.40
N PHE A 107 -20.72 -17.65 28.17
CA PHE A 107 -19.54 -17.05 27.55
C PHE A 107 -19.06 -15.81 28.30
N TYR A 108 -19.98 -14.95 28.76
CA TYR A 108 -19.63 -13.80 29.58
C TYR A 108 -19.03 -14.24 30.93
N ASP A 109 -19.63 -15.24 31.58
CA ASP A 109 -19.16 -15.75 32.86
C ASP A 109 -17.79 -16.42 32.74
N TYR A 110 -17.55 -17.15 31.64
CA TYR A 110 -16.24 -17.69 31.25
C TYR A 110 -15.19 -16.58 31.08
N LEU A 111 -15.51 -15.55 30.29
CA LEU A 111 -14.57 -14.46 29.99
C LEU A 111 -14.19 -13.64 31.22
N HIS A 112 -15.12 -13.49 32.18
CA HIS A 112 -14.95 -12.67 33.38
C HIS A 112 -14.71 -13.50 34.66
N GLY A 113 -14.59 -14.82 34.56
CA GLY A 113 -14.31 -15.70 35.70
C GLY A 113 -15.39 -15.70 36.79
N ARG A 114 -16.66 -15.47 36.42
CA ARG A 114 -17.79 -15.41 37.39
C ARG A 114 -18.40 -16.79 37.64
N TYR A 115 -19.15 -16.94 38.72
CA TYR A 115 -20.00 -18.13 38.99
C TYR A 115 -19.29 -19.49 38.77
N GLY A 116 -18.14 -19.68 39.42
CA GLY A 116 -17.38 -20.94 39.35
C GLY A 116 -16.40 -21.05 38.18
N TRP A 117 -16.31 -20.04 37.31
CA TRP A 117 -15.37 -20.00 36.18
C TRP A 117 -14.03 -19.33 36.51
N ALA A 118 -13.77 -19.03 37.79
CA ALA A 118 -12.55 -18.36 38.23
C ALA A 118 -11.30 -19.12 37.74
N GLY A 119 -10.40 -18.42 37.03
CA GLY A 119 -9.16 -18.98 36.48
C GLY A 119 -9.33 -19.97 35.31
N LYS A 120 -10.55 -20.33 34.91
CA LYS A 120 -10.79 -21.30 33.83
C LYS A 120 -10.32 -20.79 32.46
N PHE A 121 -10.59 -19.52 32.15
CA PHE A 121 -10.14 -18.91 30.89
C PHE A 121 -8.61 -18.86 30.79
N GLU A 122 -7.93 -18.45 31.87
CA GLU A 122 -6.47 -18.47 31.96
C GLU A 122 -5.89 -19.88 31.82
N LYS A 123 -6.50 -20.87 32.48
CA LYS A 123 -6.08 -22.28 32.38
C LYS A 123 -6.17 -22.79 30.94
N ASP A 124 -7.27 -22.51 30.25
CA ASP A 124 -7.46 -22.94 28.85
C ASP A 124 -6.47 -22.24 27.91
N VAL A 125 -6.12 -20.98 28.17
CA VAL A 125 -5.07 -20.27 27.42
C VAL A 125 -3.70 -20.90 27.65
N LYS A 126 -3.35 -21.23 28.90
CA LYS A 126 -2.09 -21.92 29.20
C LYS A 126 -2.02 -23.31 28.57
N GLU A 127 -3.17 -24.00 28.47
CA GLU A 127 -3.27 -25.28 27.75
C GLU A 127 -3.06 -25.09 26.24
N LEU A 128 -3.71 -24.09 25.63
CA LEU A 128 -3.51 -23.75 24.22
C LEU A 128 -2.03 -23.45 23.93
N MET A 129 -1.40 -22.60 24.74
CA MET A 129 0.02 -22.28 24.63
C MET A 129 0.88 -23.54 24.74
N SER A 130 0.55 -24.45 25.66
CA SER A 130 1.26 -25.73 25.78
C SER A 130 1.12 -26.60 24.52
N LYS A 131 -0.09 -26.68 23.93
CA LYS A 131 -0.34 -27.45 22.71
C LYS A 131 0.48 -26.95 21.52
N VAL A 132 0.62 -25.63 21.38
CA VAL A 132 1.45 -25.01 20.31
C VAL A 132 2.90 -24.81 20.72
N LYS A 133 3.32 -25.32 21.89
CA LYS A 133 4.68 -25.21 22.44
C LYS A 133 5.17 -23.76 22.55
N ALA A 134 4.28 -22.83 22.88
CA ALA A 134 4.64 -21.42 23.10
C ALA A 134 5.40 -21.24 24.43
N PRO A 135 6.56 -20.55 24.42
CA PRO A 135 7.30 -20.24 25.64
C PRO A 135 6.52 -19.24 26.49
N LYS A 136 6.49 -19.42 27.81
CA LYS A 136 5.63 -18.63 28.72
C LYS A 136 6.28 -17.34 29.24
N ASN A 137 7.56 -17.14 29.00
CA ASN A 137 8.38 -16.05 29.53
C ASN A 137 8.65 -14.93 28.50
N MET A 138 7.92 -14.90 27.39
CA MET A 138 8.05 -13.81 26.41
C MET A 138 7.37 -12.53 26.88
N LYS A 139 8.00 -11.39 26.59
CA LYS A 139 7.44 -10.05 26.87
C LYS A 139 6.19 -9.74 26.03
N SER A 140 6.11 -10.34 24.84
CA SER A 140 5.00 -10.16 23.89
C SER A 140 5.04 -11.29 22.85
N TYR A 141 3.91 -11.56 22.21
CA TYR A 141 3.79 -12.61 21.18
C TYR A 141 3.41 -11.97 19.84
N ASP A 142 4.27 -12.13 18.84
CA ASP A 142 4.02 -11.61 17.50
C ASP A 142 2.92 -12.40 16.77
N ALA A 143 2.01 -11.69 16.13
CA ALA A 143 0.89 -12.30 15.42
C ALA A 143 1.34 -13.17 14.23
N LYS A 144 2.41 -12.81 13.52
CA LYS A 144 2.91 -13.59 12.37
C LYS A 144 3.55 -14.90 12.82
N GLU A 145 4.13 -14.94 14.01
CA GLU A 145 4.76 -16.13 14.57
C GLU A 145 3.73 -17.07 15.20
N TRP A 146 2.80 -16.53 16.01
CA TRP A 146 1.98 -17.36 16.91
C TRP A 146 0.56 -17.66 16.43
N ILE A 147 0.01 -16.87 15.51
CA ILE A 147 -1.30 -17.20 14.90
C ILE A 147 -1.22 -18.45 14.02
N PRO A 148 -0.21 -18.62 13.13
CA PRO A 148 -0.13 -19.80 12.28
C PRO A 148 -0.25 -21.15 12.99
N PRO A 149 0.59 -21.47 14.00
CA PRO A 149 0.51 -22.77 14.68
C PRO A 149 -0.83 -22.99 15.40
N VAL A 150 -1.46 -21.92 15.93
CA VAL A 150 -2.77 -21.99 16.57
C VAL A 150 -3.88 -22.29 15.54
N ILE A 151 -3.87 -21.61 14.40
CA ILE A 151 -4.87 -21.80 13.35
C ILE A 151 -4.72 -23.18 12.70
N ASP A 152 -3.49 -23.65 12.50
CA ASP A 152 -3.24 -24.99 11.95
C ASP A 152 -3.67 -26.09 12.94
N LEU A 153 -3.40 -25.91 14.24
CA LEU A 153 -3.91 -26.78 15.29
C LEU A 153 -5.44 -26.89 15.23
N TRP A 154 -6.15 -25.76 15.18
CA TRP A 154 -7.62 -25.78 15.17
C TRP A 154 -8.21 -26.27 13.85
N ASN A 155 -7.61 -25.98 12.71
CA ASN A 155 -8.06 -26.55 11.44
C ASN A 155 -7.90 -28.07 11.39
N ASN A 156 -6.95 -28.62 12.14
CA ASN A 156 -6.82 -30.05 12.33
C ASN A 156 -7.80 -30.60 13.39
N GLU A 157 -7.91 -29.97 14.56
CA GLU A 157 -8.81 -30.41 15.65
C GLU A 157 -10.29 -30.38 15.24
N TYR A 158 -10.71 -29.39 14.44
CA TYR A 158 -12.09 -29.20 14.00
C TYR A 158 -12.31 -29.58 12.53
N LYS A 159 -11.43 -30.42 11.97
CA LYS A 159 -11.49 -30.85 10.57
C LYS A 159 -12.86 -31.43 10.24
N GLY A 160 -13.46 -30.94 9.15
CA GLY A 160 -14.79 -31.36 8.69
C GLY A 160 -15.96 -30.65 9.38
N GLN A 161 -15.72 -29.86 10.44
CA GLN A 161 -16.75 -29.05 11.10
C GLN A 161 -16.56 -27.55 10.80
N PHE A 162 -15.33 -27.07 10.92
CA PHE A 162 -15.00 -25.66 10.73
C PHE A 162 -13.72 -25.50 9.93
N THR A 163 -13.60 -24.39 9.21
CA THR A 163 -12.34 -24.00 8.56
C THR A 163 -12.05 -22.55 8.90
N PHE A 164 -11.02 -22.35 9.72
CA PHE A 164 -10.69 -21.07 10.34
C PHE A 164 -9.70 -20.27 9.51
N LYS A 165 -9.91 -18.95 9.49
CA LYS A 165 -8.93 -17.99 9.00
C LYS A 165 -8.88 -16.77 9.91
N ALA A 166 -7.68 -16.44 10.37
CA ALA A 166 -7.46 -15.27 11.20
C ALA A 166 -7.29 -14.00 10.37
N PHE A 167 -7.81 -12.89 10.87
CA PHE A 167 -7.63 -11.55 10.34
C PHE A 167 -7.31 -10.60 11.49
N VAL A 168 -6.16 -9.93 11.43
CA VAL A 168 -5.73 -8.94 12.41
C VAL A 168 -5.86 -7.56 11.82
N PHE A 169 -6.67 -6.71 12.45
CA PHE A 169 -6.82 -5.30 12.09
C PHE A 169 -6.07 -4.42 13.09
N GLY A 170 -5.50 -3.31 12.62
CA GLY A 170 -4.81 -2.35 13.47
C GLY A 170 -5.60 -1.07 13.71
N SER A 171 -5.18 -0.29 14.70
CA SER A 171 -5.75 1.02 15.01
C SER A 171 -5.39 2.13 14.01
N MET A 172 -4.44 1.90 13.11
CA MET A 172 -3.95 2.89 12.13
C MET A 172 -4.91 3.17 10.95
N GLY A 173 -6.17 2.73 11.05
CA GLY A 173 -7.21 3.19 10.14
C GLY A 173 -7.18 2.63 8.71
N ARG A 174 -6.65 1.42 8.55
CA ARG A 174 -6.67 0.69 7.27
C ARG A 174 -7.85 -0.26 7.25
N TYR A 175 -8.58 -0.27 6.13
CA TYR A 175 -9.61 -1.28 5.89
C TYR A 175 -9.02 -2.66 5.66
N GLU A 176 -7.79 -2.75 5.14
CA GLU A 176 -7.10 -4.03 4.94
C GLU A 176 -6.53 -4.56 6.27
N PRO A 177 -6.58 -5.88 6.50
CA PRO A 177 -5.97 -6.49 7.69
C PRO A 177 -4.45 -6.31 7.64
N LEU A 178 -3.84 -6.02 8.80
CA LEU A 178 -2.38 -5.98 8.98
C LEU A 178 -1.76 -7.36 8.76
N PHE A 179 -2.48 -8.41 9.14
CA PHE A 179 -2.06 -9.79 8.99
C PHE A 179 -3.27 -10.71 8.81
N LYS A 180 -3.11 -11.76 8.01
CA LYS A 180 -4.12 -12.80 7.82
C LYS A 180 -3.45 -14.14 7.60
N TYR A 181 -4.00 -15.21 8.18
CA TYR A 181 -3.46 -16.55 8.04
C TYR A 181 -4.57 -17.59 8.05
N GLY A 182 -4.41 -18.62 7.22
CA GLY A 182 -5.36 -19.71 7.05
C GLY A 182 -5.80 -19.90 5.59
N PRO A 183 -6.51 -21.02 5.31
CA PRO A 183 -6.95 -21.42 3.98
C PRO A 183 -7.78 -20.36 3.25
N SER A 184 -7.87 -20.47 1.93
CA SER A 184 -8.65 -19.52 1.10
C SER A 184 -10.15 -19.82 1.12
N ASP A 185 -10.50 -21.08 1.28
CA ASP A 185 -11.84 -21.68 1.37
C ASP A 185 -12.34 -21.82 2.82
N TYR A 186 -11.94 -20.88 3.66
CA TYR A 186 -12.38 -20.81 5.05
C TYR A 186 -13.87 -20.49 5.17
N ASP A 187 -14.44 -20.77 6.34
CA ASP A 187 -15.83 -20.48 6.61
C ASP A 187 -16.11 -19.79 7.95
N THR A 188 -15.13 -19.84 8.84
CA THR A 188 -15.22 -19.28 10.18
C THR A 188 -14.09 -18.26 10.37
N PRO A 189 -14.33 -16.97 10.06
CA PRO A 189 -13.33 -15.94 10.23
C PRO A 189 -13.11 -15.61 11.71
N LEU A 190 -11.85 -15.64 12.15
CA LEU A 190 -11.44 -15.18 13.48
C LEU A 190 -10.88 -13.77 13.36
N LEU A 191 -11.62 -12.80 13.88
CA LEU A 191 -11.30 -11.38 13.73
C LEU A 191 -10.66 -10.87 15.01
N LEU A 192 -9.46 -10.32 14.88
CA LEU A 192 -8.70 -9.71 15.97
C LEU A 192 -8.47 -8.24 15.69
N TYR A 193 -8.42 -7.44 16.76
CA TYR A 193 -8.09 -6.03 16.71
C TYR A 193 -6.89 -5.75 17.61
N TYR A 194 -5.82 -5.24 17.01
CA TYR A 194 -4.60 -4.84 17.71
C TYR A 194 -4.66 -3.34 17.99
N LEU A 195 -5.03 -3.01 19.22
CA LEU A 195 -5.23 -1.65 19.69
C LEU A 195 -3.89 -1.04 20.11
N ASN A 196 -3.59 0.13 19.54
CA ASN A 196 -2.44 0.99 19.88
C ASN A 196 -1.07 0.30 19.84
N ASN A 197 -0.94 -0.78 19.07
CA ASN A 197 0.26 -1.62 19.04
C ASN A 197 0.67 -2.20 20.41
N GLU A 198 -0.29 -2.40 21.30
CA GLU A 198 -0.01 -2.93 22.64
C GLU A 198 -0.85 -4.16 22.95
N HIS A 199 -2.15 -4.12 22.61
CA HIS A 199 -3.09 -5.10 23.15
C HIS A 199 -4.02 -5.69 22.09
N PHE A 200 -4.27 -7.00 22.20
CA PHE A 200 -5.20 -7.70 21.32
C PHE A 200 -6.60 -7.79 21.94
N HIS A 201 -7.60 -7.65 21.07
CA HIS A 201 -9.00 -7.92 21.38
C HIS A 201 -9.61 -8.81 20.31
N GLY A 202 -10.61 -9.60 20.69
CA GLY A 202 -11.47 -10.27 19.73
C GLY A 202 -12.47 -9.29 19.12
N VAL A 203 -12.94 -9.59 17.91
CA VAL A 203 -13.95 -8.79 17.22
C VAL A 203 -15.12 -9.71 16.88
N LYS A 204 -16.32 -9.31 17.29
CA LYS A 204 -17.54 -10.10 17.10
C LYS A 204 -17.95 -10.13 15.64
N GLU A 205 -17.96 -8.97 15.00
CA GLU A 205 -18.36 -8.81 13.60
C GLU A 205 -17.52 -7.72 12.92
N PRO A 206 -17.15 -7.89 11.64
CA PRO A 206 -16.29 -6.94 10.95
C PRO A 206 -16.97 -5.58 10.74
N GLY A 207 -18.30 -5.55 10.62
CA GLY A 207 -19.05 -4.31 10.47
C GLY A 207 -18.93 -3.37 11.69
N GLY A 208 -18.75 -3.95 12.88
CA GLY A 208 -18.59 -3.20 14.13
C GLY A 208 -17.25 -2.45 14.25
N LEU A 209 -16.21 -2.92 13.56
CA LEU A 209 -14.92 -2.22 13.49
C LEU A 209 -14.99 -0.94 12.67
N PHE A 210 -15.71 -0.98 11.54
CA PHE A 210 -15.69 0.08 10.54
C PHE A 210 -16.93 0.98 10.57
N GLY A 211 -17.89 0.68 11.46
CA GLY A 211 -19.20 1.35 11.48
C GLY A 211 -20.03 1.14 10.21
N ARG A 212 -19.57 0.26 9.30
CA ARG A 212 -20.16 -0.03 7.99
C ARG A 212 -19.99 -1.50 7.67
N PRO A 213 -20.92 -2.11 6.91
CA PRO A 213 -20.74 -3.46 6.41
C PRO A 213 -19.40 -3.62 5.69
N TYR A 214 -18.69 -4.71 5.98
CA TYR A 214 -17.36 -4.98 5.46
C TYR A 214 -17.30 -6.38 4.85
N CYS A 215 -16.64 -6.50 3.71
CA CYS A 215 -16.45 -7.77 3.03
C CYS A 215 -15.01 -8.26 3.21
N LEU A 216 -14.83 -9.36 3.95
CA LEU A 216 -13.51 -9.97 4.17
C LEU A 216 -12.85 -10.43 2.87
N SER A 217 -13.62 -10.97 1.92
CA SER A 217 -13.06 -11.46 0.64
C SER A 217 -12.67 -10.34 -0.32
N CYS A 218 -13.29 -9.16 -0.21
CA CYS A 218 -12.96 -7.99 -1.03
C CYS A 218 -12.09 -6.96 -0.31
N GLU A 219 -11.88 -7.15 0.99
CA GLU A 219 -11.15 -6.27 1.91
C GLU A 219 -11.59 -4.80 1.83
N LYS A 220 -12.91 -4.58 1.81
CA LYS A 220 -13.49 -3.24 1.66
C LYS A 220 -14.84 -3.09 2.36
N VAL A 221 -15.10 -1.87 2.82
CA VAL A 221 -16.42 -1.44 3.28
C VAL A 221 -17.39 -1.25 2.11
N TYR A 222 -18.69 -1.39 2.38
CA TYR A 222 -19.75 -1.11 1.42
C TYR A 222 -21.00 -0.57 2.09
N ASN A 223 -21.77 0.24 1.34
CA ASN A 223 -22.97 0.90 1.87
C ASN A 223 -24.24 0.07 1.66
N ARG A 224 -24.33 -0.68 0.56
CA ARG A 224 -25.51 -1.48 0.20
C ARG A 224 -25.10 -2.88 -0.21
N ALA A 225 -25.62 -3.90 0.48
CA ALA A 225 -25.32 -5.31 0.21
C ALA A 225 -25.66 -5.71 -1.24
N SER A 226 -26.81 -5.27 -1.75
CA SER A 226 -27.25 -5.56 -3.13
C SER A 226 -26.29 -5.03 -4.20
N ARG A 227 -25.71 -3.84 -4.01
CA ARG A 227 -24.72 -3.27 -4.93
C ARG A 227 -23.38 -3.98 -4.82
N HIS A 228 -22.95 -4.29 -3.58
CA HIS A 228 -21.73 -5.03 -3.35
C HIS A 228 -21.78 -6.42 -3.98
N ALA A 229 -22.90 -7.14 -3.84
CA ALA A 229 -23.09 -8.47 -4.39
C ALA A 229 -22.89 -8.57 -5.91
N LYS A 230 -23.12 -7.49 -6.67
CA LYS A 230 -22.85 -7.47 -8.12
C LYS A 230 -21.37 -7.53 -8.48
N THR A 231 -20.50 -7.05 -7.59
CA THR A 231 -19.05 -6.87 -7.85
C THR A 231 -18.16 -7.64 -6.87
N CYS A 232 -18.75 -8.34 -5.89
CA CYS A 232 -18.01 -9.11 -4.91
C CYS A 232 -17.29 -10.28 -5.58
N LYS A 233 -16.02 -10.51 -5.18
CA LYS A 233 -15.19 -11.61 -5.68
C LYS A 233 -15.69 -12.96 -5.18
N ALA A 234 -16.12 -13.02 -3.92
CA ALA A 234 -16.67 -14.21 -3.29
C ALA A 234 -18.20 -14.18 -3.35
N ARG A 235 -18.74 -14.11 -4.58
CA ARG A 235 -20.18 -14.18 -4.83
C ARG A 235 -20.52 -15.46 -5.57
N CYS A 236 -21.71 -15.99 -5.31
CA CYS A 236 -22.30 -16.99 -6.19
C CYS A 236 -23.00 -16.30 -7.37
N ILE A 237 -22.58 -16.60 -8.61
CA ILE A 237 -23.22 -16.06 -9.82
C ILE A 237 -24.64 -16.60 -10.05
N LYS A 238 -25.01 -17.71 -9.38
CA LYS A 238 -26.31 -18.36 -9.53
C LYS A 238 -27.37 -17.85 -8.55
N CYS A 239 -26.99 -17.56 -7.29
CA CYS A 239 -27.92 -17.10 -6.24
C CYS A 239 -27.58 -15.73 -5.62
N SER A 240 -26.48 -15.08 -6.04
CA SER A 240 -26.01 -13.77 -5.57
C SER A 240 -25.63 -13.66 -4.08
N GLN A 241 -25.61 -14.76 -3.32
CA GLN A 241 -25.04 -14.73 -1.99
C GLN A 241 -23.54 -14.41 -2.04
N VAL A 242 -23.07 -13.74 -0.98
CA VAL A 242 -21.70 -13.26 -0.83
C VAL A 242 -21.11 -13.71 0.48
N GLY A 243 -19.80 -13.90 0.50
CA GLY A 243 -19.07 -14.34 1.68
C GLY A 243 -18.09 -15.47 1.37
N PRO A 244 -17.35 -15.93 2.37
CA PRO A 244 -16.25 -16.86 2.17
C PRO A 244 -16.70 -18.26 1.73
N LYS A 245 -17.94 -18.66 2.04
CA LYS A 245 -18.58 -19.91 1.55
C LYS A 245 -19.01 -19.88 0.06
N PHE A 246 -18.67 -18.81 -0.69
CA PHE A 246 -19.14 -18.62 -2.06
C PHE A 246 -17.99 -18.50 -3.07
N PRO A 247 -18.13 -19.06 -4.29
CA PRO A 247 -19.35 -19.59 -4.92
C PRO A 247 -19.88 -20.88 -4.26
N CYS A 248 -21.19 -21.12 -4.36
CA CYS A 248 -21.82 -22.31 -3.75
C CYS A 248 -21.17 -23.58 -4.29
N GLN A 249 -20.75 -24.47 -3.38
CA GLN A 249 -20.15 -25.74 -3.73
C GLN A 249 -21.23 -26.75 -4.17
N PRO A 250 -20.90 -27.66 -5.10
CA PRO A 250 -21.81 -28.73 -5.50
C PRO A 250 -22.01 -29.73 -4.35
N GLU A 251 -23.23 -30.23 -4.26
CA GLU A 251 -23.70 -31.30 -3.38
C GLU A 251 -24.37 -32.37 -4.27
N ASN A 252 -24.86 -33.47 -3.69
CA ASN A 252 -25.70 -34.46 -4.38
C ASN A 252 -27.11 -33.88 -4.66
N PHE A 253 -27.18 -32.85 -5.51
CA PHE A 253 -28.40 -32.19 -5.92
C PHE A 253 -28.29 -31.78 -7.38
N PHE A 254 -29.38 -31.84 -8.13
CA PHE A 254 -29.46 -31.26 -9.46
C PHE A 254 -30.87 -30.73 -9.74
N LYS A 255 -31.00 -29.42 -9.93
CA LYS A 255 -32.24 -28.82 -10.45
C LYS A 255 -31.98 -27.76 -11.51
N HIS A 256 -32.89 -27.72 -12.47
CA HIS A 256 -32.94 -26.72 -13.52
C HIS A 256 -34.03 -25.67 -13.22
N CYS A 257 -33.67 -24.39 -13.24
CA CYS A 257 -34.63 -23.31 -13.09
C CYS A 257 -35.25 -22.93 -14.44
N ARG A 258 -36.56 -23.13 -14.62
CA ARG A 258 -37.27 -22.79 -15.86
C ARG A 258 -37.27 -21.28 -16.16
N GLY A 259 -37.29 -20.41 -15.14
CA GLY A 259 -37.39 -18.96 -15.34
C GLY A 259 -36.10 -18.27 -15.83
N CYS A 260 -34.93 -18.87 -15.58
CA CYS A 260 -33.63 -18.29 -15.95
C CYS A 260 -32.67 -19.28 -16.61
N SER A 261 -33.11 -20.52 -16.82
CA SER A 261 -32.39 -21.62 -17.46
C SER A 261 -31.08 -22.03 -16.79
N LYS A 262 -30.83 -21.64 -15.53
CA LYS A 262 -29.63 -22.03 -14.76
C LYS A 262 -29.77 -23.42 -14.17
N ASN A 263 -28.65 -24.13 -14.07
CA ASN A 263 -28.54 -25.43 -13.39
C ASN A 263 -27.92 -25.24 -12.00
N PHE A 264 -28.50 -25.87 -10.99
CA PHE A 264 -28.10 -25.80 -9.60
C PHE A 264 -27.69 -27.18 -9.11
N SER A 265 -26.54 -27.23 -8.45
CA SER A 265 -25.97 -28.45 -7.87
C SER A 265 -26.03 -28.44 -6.34
N ASN A 266 -26.77 -27.52 -5.74
CA ASN A 266 -26.86 -27.30 -4.30
C ASN A 266 -28.27 -26.80 -3.98
N ASN A 267 -28.97 -27.46 -3.05
CA ASN A 267 -30.38 -27.15 -2.77
C ASN A 267 -30.55 -25.74 -2.17
N ASN A 268 -29.71 -25.38 -1.19
CA ASN A 268 -29.72 -24.05 -0.58
C ASN A 268 -29.46 -22.95 -1.62
N CYS A 269 -28.56 -23.19 -2.58
CA CYS A 269 -28.33 -22.27 -3.69
C CYS A 269 -29.59 -22.06 -4.55
N PHE A 270 -30.34 -23.15 -4.81
CA PHE A 270 -31.57 -23.10 -5.59
C PHE A 270 -32.73 -22.43 -4.83
N GLU A 271 -32.95 -22.80 -3.57
CA GLU A 271 -33.98 -22.18 -2.72
C GLU A 271 -33.73 -20.69 -2.52
N GLN A 272 -32.49 -20.31 -2.25
CA GLN A 272 -32.14 -18.90 -2.14
C GLN A 272 -32.36 -18.15 -3.46
N HIS A 273 -32.02 -18.78 -4.58
CA HIS A 273 -32.23 -18.22 -5.90
C HIS A 273 -33.72 -17.92 -6.15
N LEU A 274 -34.62 -18.82 -5.74
CA LEU A 274 -36.07 -18.62 -5.81
C LEU A 274 -36.55 -17.54 -4.82
N ARG A 275 -36.11 -17.62 -3.56
CA ARG A 275 -36.49 -16.69 -2.48
C ARG A 275 -36.16 -15.23 -2.83
N LEU A 276 -35.02 -14.99 -3.47
CA LEU A 276 -34.59 -13.66 -3.90
C LEU A 276 -35.14 -13.26 -5.28
N ASN A 277 -35.96 -14.10 -5.92
CA ASN A 277 -36.40 -13.94 -7.30
C ASN A 277 -35.24 -13.58 -8.25
N PHE A 278 -34.09 -14.25 -8.09
CA PHE A 278 -32.86 -13.87 -8.79
C PHE A 278 -32.90 -14.17 -10.30
N CYS A 279 -33.91 -14.93 -10.75
CA CYS A 279 -34.27 -15.11 -12.16
C CYS A 279 -34.47 -13.79 -12.91
N SER A 280 -35.05 -12.80 -12.24
CA SER A 280 -35.33 -11.48 -12.82
C SER A 280 -34.05 -10.68 -13.09
N LEU A 281 -32.98 -10.97 -12.35
CA LEU A 281 -31.73 -10.20 -12.40
C LEU A 281 -30.70 -10.80 -13.34
N SER A 282 -30.67 -12.12 -13.50
CA SER A 282 -29.76 -12.76 -14.45
C SER A 282 -30.26 -14.10 -14.97
N LYS A 283 -29.93 -14.38 -16.23
CA LYS A 283 -30.33 -15.60 -16.95
C LYS A 283 -29.11 -16.29 -17.54
N ARG A 284 -29.22 -17.59 -17.82
CA ARG A 284 -28.21 -18.39 -18.54
C ARG A 284 -28.61 -18.49 -20.01
N CYS A 285 -27.68 -18.21 -20.92
CA CYS A 285 -27.88 -18.49 -22.34
C CYS A 285 -27.87 -20.00 -22.58
N LEU A 286 -28.83 -20.52 -23.35
CA LEU A 286 -28.89 -21.94 -23.70
C LEU A 286 -27.82 -22.33 -24.73
N THR A 287 -27.41 -21.39 -25.59
CA THR A 287 -26.42 -21.64 -26.66
C THR A 287 -24.98 -21.62 -26.15
N CYS A 288 -24.58 -20.55 -25.44
CA CYS A 288 -23.19 -20.36 -25.00
C CYS A 288 -22.96 -20.63 -23.50
N GLY A 289 -24.02 -20.91 -22.73
CA GLY A 289 -23.92 -21.18 -21.29
C GLY A 289 -23.61 -19.97 -20.40
N VAL A 290 -23.34 -18.79 -20.98
CA VAL A 290 -22.99 -17.57 -20.24
C VAL A 290 -24.16 -17.12 -19.37
N ILE A 291 -23.86 -16.77 -18.12
CA ILE A 291 -24.82 -16.10 -17.22
C ILE A 291 -24.70 -14.59 -17.41
N TRP A 292 -25.78 -13.97 -17.84
CA TRP A 292 -25.85 -12.55 -18.21
C TRP A 292 -26.81 -11.77 -17.31
N ASP A 293 -26.50 -10.49 -17.07
CA ASP A 293 -27.32 -9.55 -16.29
C ASP A 293 -28.45 -9.01 -17.16
N VAL A 294 -29.70 -9.14 -16.69
CA VAL A 294 -30.89 -8.76 -17.45
C VAL A 294 -30.91 -7.27 -17.73
N ALA A 295 -30.66 -6.43 -16.72
CA ALA A 295 -30.74 -4.98 -16.85
C ALA A 295 -29.70 -4.41 -17.84
N ILE A 296 -28.52 -5.02 -17.92
CA ILE A 296 -27.50 -4.63 -18.90
C ILE A 296 -27.91 -5.05 -20.33
N ASN A 297 -28.42 -6.28 -20.49
CA ASN A 297 -28.67 -6.86 -21.82
C ASN A 297 -30.05 -6.53 -22.39
N THR A 298 -30.94 -5.90 -21.63
CA THR A 298 -32.21 -5.35 -22.12
C THR A 298 -32.21 -3.83 -22.26
N ARG A 299 -31.09 -3.18 -21.91
CA ARG A 299 -30.92 -1.74 -22.09
C ARG A 299 -31.10 -1.35 -23.57
N ASN A 300 -31.63 -0.16 -23.81
CA ASN A 300 -31.89 0.41 -25.14
C ASN A 300 -32.75 -0.51 -26.03
N GLY A 301 -33.77 -1.16 -25.45
CA GLY A 301 -34.72 -1.98 -26.20
C GLY A 301 -34.19 -3.33 -26.69
N ARG A 302 -32.98 -3.74 -26.27
CA ARG A 302 -32.43 -5.05 -26.63
C ARG A 302 -33.29 -6.17 -26.03
N LYS A 303 -33.49 -7.24 -26.80
CA LYS A 303 -34.30 -8.40 -26.39
C LYS A 303 -33.57 -9.35 -25.42
N GLY A 304 -32.30 -9.09 -25.11
CA GLY A 304 -31.50 -9.90 -24.19
C GLY A 304 -30.06 -10.10 -24.66
N HIS A 305 -29.44 -11.17 -24.15
CA HIS A 305 -28.07 -11.54 -24.46
C HIS A 305 -27.90 -12.00 -25.92
N ILE A 306 -26.84 -11.51 -26.56
CA ILE A 306 -26.36 -11.97 -27.86
C ILE A 306 -25.01 -12.65 -27.63
N CYS A 307 -24.84 -13.87 -28.16
CA CYS A 307 -23.61 -14.63 -28.01
C CYS A 307 -22.44 -13.88 -28.66
N ASN A 308 -21.24 -14.02 -28.09
CA ASN A 308 -20.01 -13.34 -28.53
C ASN A 308 -20.00 -11.81 -28.39
N GLU A 309 -21.04 -11.20 -27.80
CA GLU A 309 -21.02 -9.79 -27.43
C GLU A 309 -20.79 -9.59 -25.93
N ARG A 310 -20.07 -8.52 -25.58
CA ARG A 310 -19.87 -8.08 -24.20
C ARG A 310 -20.13 -6.59 -24.08
N TYR A 311 -20.86 -6.22 -23.03
CA TYR A 311 -21.07 -4.82 -22.68
C TYR A 311 -19.78 -4.20 -22.15
N CYS A 312 -19.35 -3.09 -22.76
CA CYS A 312 -18.26 -2.28 -22.29
C CYS A 312 -18.80 -1.12 -21.44
N THR A 313 -18.37 -1.05 -20.18
CA THR A 313 -18.76 0.02 -19.27
C THR A 313 -18.10 1.37 -19.60
N THR A 314 -17.09 1.38 -20.46
CA THR A 314 -16.32 2.58 -20.79
C THR A 314 -16.95 3.37 -21.94
N CYS A 315 -17.34 2.70 -23.03
CA CYS A 315 -18.05 3.34 -24.15
C CYS A 315 -19.59 3.16 -24.06
N LEU A 316 -20.06 2.43 -23.05
CA LEU A 316 -21.48 2.12 -22.83
C LEU A 316 -22.16 1.37 -23.99
N CYS A 317 -21.39 0.64 -24.80
CA CYS A 317 -21.86 -0.14 -25.96
C CYS A 317 -21.50 -1.63 -25.85
N PHE A 318 -22.19 -2.47 -26.64
CA PHE A 318 -21.84 -3.88 -26.82
C PHE A 318 -20.81 -4.03 -27.93
N HIS A 319 -19.82 -4.88 -27.71
CA HIS A 319 -18.80 -5.20 -28.70
C HIS A 319 -18.63 -6.71 -28.84
N ASP A 320 -18.26 -7.15 -30.04
CA ASP A 320 -17.73 -8.48 -30.27
C ASP A 320 -16.48 -8.71 -29.39
N THR A 321 -16.45 -9.83 -28.68
CA THR A 321 -15.34 -10.19 -27.77
C THR A 321 -14.00 -10.31 -28.47
N LYS A 322 -13.96 -10.63 -29.77
CA LYS A 322 -12.75 -10.73 -30.59
C LYS A 322 -12.25 -9.37 -31.08
N ARG A 323 -13.16 -8.44 -31.42
CA ARG A 323 -12.79 -7.09 -31.92
C ARG A 323 -12.37 -6.13 -30.81
N GLY A 324 -12.85 -6.34 -29.58
CA GLY A 324 -12.54 -5.45 -28.45
C GLY A 324 -13.26 -4.10 -28.53
N CYS A 325 -12.96 -3.21 -27.59
CA CYS A 325 -13.58 -1.88 -27.52
C CYS A 325 -12.73 -0.85 -28.29
N PHE A 326 -13.29 -0.25 -29.34
CA PHE A 326 -12.67 0.82 -30.12
C PHE A 326 -12.76 2.16 -29.39
N ILE A 327 -12.11 2.30 -28.24
CA ILE A 327 -11.91 3.62 -27.64
C ILE A 327 -10.74 4.27 -28.37
N ARG A 328 -10.99 5.41 -29.00
CA ARG A 328 -9.94 6.31 -29.51
C ARG A 328 -8.92 6.51 -28.39
N PRO A 329 -7.61 6.27 -28.59
CA PRO A 329 -6.61 6.62 -27.59
C PRO A 329 -6.86 8.04 -27.10
N LEU A 330 -6.87 8.24 -25.79
CA LEU A 330 -6.96 9.59 -25.23
C LEU A 330 -5.82 10.38 -25.87
N GLU A 331 -6.14 11.44 -26.60
CA GLU A 331 -5.13 12.40 -27.03
C GLU A 331 -4.37 12.80 -25.77
N PRO A 332 -3.03 12.66 -25.76
CA PRO A 332 -2.24 13.04 -24.60
C PRO A 332 -2.58 14.50 -24.33
N LYS A 333 -3.17 14.77 -23.15
CA LYS A 333 -3.37 16.15 -22.72
C LYS A 333 -2.02 16.85 -22.83
N GLU A 334 -1.95 17.93 -23.60
CA GLU A 334 -0.74 18.71 -23.67
C GLU A 334 -0.31 19.04 -22.23
N PRO A 335 0.92 18.66 -21.84
CA PRO A 335 1.37 18.88 -20.48
C PRO A 335 1.35 20.38 -20.21
N ALA A 336 0.75 20.77 -19.08
CA ALA A 336 0.77 22.16 -18.66
C ALA A 336 2.22 22.68 -18.65
N PRO A 337 2.47 23.92 -19.07
CA PRO A 337 3.81 24.49 -19.10
C PRO A 337 4.44 24.43 -17.71
N TYR A 338 5.72 24.05 -17.64
CA TYR A 338 6.47 23.92 -16.40
C TYR A 338 7.86 24.54 -16.53
N ARG A 339 8.41 24.93 -15.39
CA ARG A 339 9.74 25.50 -15.25
C ARG A 339 10.73 24.42 -14.81
N ILE A 340 11.95 24.52 -15.30
CA ILE A 340 13.09 23.69 -14.92
C ILE A 340 14.10 24.60 -14.22
N VAL A 341 14.60 24.20 -13.06
CA VAL A 341 15.68 24.89 -12.33
C VAL A 341 16.79 23.89 -12.08
N ALA A 342 17.93 24.01 -12.76
CA ALA A 342 19.13 23.24 -12.42
C ALA A 342 19.92 24.03 -11.38
N PHE A 343 20.27 23.43 -10.25
CA PHE A 343 21.02 24.13 -9.20
C PHE A 343 22.10 23.25 -8.59
N ASP A 344 23.10 23.91 -8.01
CA ASP A 344 24.22 23.28 -7.33
C ASP A 344 24.60 24.09 -6.08
N LEU A 345 25.09 23.40 -5.04
CA LEU A 345 25.47 24.00 -3.76
C LEU A 345 26.95 23.73 -3.48
N GLU A 346 27.69 24.79 -3.16
CA GLU A 346 29.00 24.65 -2.53
C GLU A 346 28.84 24.84 -1.02
N THR A 347 29.55 24.02 -0.25
CA THR A 347 29.51 24.05 1.22
C THR A 347 30.88 24.24 1.84
N MET A 348 30.91 24.94 2.97
CA MET A 348 32.09 25.04 3.82
C MET A 348 31.90 24.24 5.12
N GLN A 349 33.01 23.78 5.71
CA GLN A 349 33.07 22.93 6.91
C GLN A 349 33.85 23.58 8.07
N HIS A 350 33.84 24.91 8.18
CA HIS A 350 34.64 25.62 9.18
C HIS A 350 34.06 25.53 10.61
N MET A 351 32.75 25.31 10.76
CA MET A 351 32.09 25.26 12.08
C MET A 351 32.03 23.83 12.65
N PRO A 352 32.47 23.61 13.90
CA PRO A 352 32.27 22.34 14.59
C PRO A 352 30.79 22.11 14.91
N GLU A 353 30.37 20.85 14.97
CA GLU A 353 29.03 20.45 15.39
C GLU A 353 28.90 20.64 16.92
N GLN A 354 27.77 21.20 17.39
CA GLN A 354 27.58 21.65 18.78
C GLN A 354 27.82 20.59 19.87
N HIS A 355 27.85 19.29 19.51
CA HIS A 355 28.02 18.18 20.43
C HIS A 355 29.20 17.25 20.10
N ASP A 356 29.99 17.57 19.07
CA ASP A 356 31.13 16.75 18.64
C ASP A 356 32.17 17.62 17.92
N ASN A 357 33.27 17.94 18.60
CA ASN A 357 34.36 18.74 18.03
C ASN A 357 35.09 18.03 16.87
N ASN A 358 34.87 16.72 16.68
CA ASN A 358 35.43 15.96 15.56
C ASN A 358 34.52 15.97 14.33
N LYS A 359 33.30 16.52 14.42
CA LYS A 359 32.39 16.66 13.28
C LYS A 359 32.27 18.13 12.88
N ARG A 360 32.35 18.37 11.58
CA ARG A 360 32.18 19.70 10.98
C ARG A 360 30.84 19.77 10.26
N LYS A 361 30.12 20.87 10.43
CA LYS A 361 28.82 21.10 9.80
C LYS A 361 29.01 21.63 8.38
N HIS A 362 28.38 20.97 7.41
CA HIS A 362 28.27 21.51 6.05
C HIS A 362 27.31 22.71 6.03
N MET A 363 27.85 23.88 5.69
CA MET A 363 27.06 25.11 5.54
C MET A 363 27.18 25.62 4.10
N PRO A 364 26.07 25.73 3.35
CA PRO A 364 26.10 26.30 2.01
C PRO A 364 26.54 27.76 2.03
N ASN A 365 27.57 28.07 1.26
CA ASN A 365 28.13 29.42 1.14
C ASN A 365 28.02 29.99 -0.27
N PHE A 366 27.71 29.13 -1.25
CA PHE A 366 27.46 29.53 -2.62
C PHE A 366 26.44 28.58 -3.26
N ILE A 367 25.48 29.15 -3.98
CA ILE A 367 24.43 28.42 -4.69
C ILE A 367 24.30 29.03 -6.08
N ALA A 368 24.38 28.21 -7.13
CA ALA A 368 24.07 28.64 -8.48
C ALA A 368 22.79 27.96 -8.96
N ALA A 369 21.88 28.72 -9.57
CA ALA A 369 20.63 28.21 -10.10
C ALA A 369 20.38 28.73 -11.52
N LYS A 370 20.15 27.80 -12.46
CA LYS A 370 19.84 28.07 -13.85
C LYS A 370 18.39 27.71 -14.17
N ILE A 371 17.65 28.65 -14.74
CA ILE A 371 16.24 28.51 -15.10
C ILE A 371 16.11 28.20 -16.59
N SER A 372 15.25 27.23 -16.91
CA SER A 372 14.83 26.92 -18.28
C SER A 372 13.39 26.41 -18.31
N CYS A 373 12.89 26.10 -19.50
CA CYS A 373 11.63 25.40 -19.73
C CYS A 373 11.79 24.49 -20.94
N PRO A 374 10.87 23.54 -21.20
CA PRO A 374 11.00 22.61 -22.32
C PRO A 374 11.18 23.28 -23.69
N LYS A 375 10.63 24.49 -23.87
CA LYS A 375 10.80 25.26 -25.12
C LYS A 375 12.14 25.99 -25.20
N CYS A 376 12.73 26.34 -24.05
CA CYS A 376 13.94 27.17 -23.97
C CYS A 376 15.22 26.39 -23.67
N ILE A 377 15.13 25.07 -23.48
CA ILE A 377 16.29 24.22 -23.19
C ILE A 377 17.21 24.10 -24.41
N ASP A 378 16.62 24.00 -25.61
CA ASP A 378 17.36 23.87 -26.87
C ASP A 378 17.55 25.22 -27.58
N ASN A 379 16.56 26.12 -27.51
CA ASN A 379 16.59 27.43 -28.16
C ASN A 379 16.19 28.55 -27.19
N ILE A 380 17.14 29.41 -26.84
CA ILE A 380 16.91 30.53 -25.92
C ILE A 380 16.00 31.56 -26.59
N SER A 381 14.85 31.86 -25.96
CA SER A 381 13.95 32.94 -26.34
C SER A 381 13.92 33.99 -25.23
N SER A 382 14.25 35.25 -25.55
CA SER A 382 14.26 36.36 -24.59
C SER A 382 12.90 36.59 -23.93
N ASP A 383 11.80 36.34 -24.66
CA ASP A 383 10.44 36.75 -24.25
C ASP A 383 9.67 35.60 -23.56
N CYS A 384 10.38 34.69 -22.91
CA CYS A 384 9.77 33.51 -22.30
C CYS A 384 9.15 33.82 -20.91
N ASN A 385 7.82 33.90 -20.87
CA ASN A 385 7.04 34.06 -19.62
C ASN A 385 7.24 32.96 -18.56
N ILE A 386 7.86 31.82 -18.92
CA ILE A 386 8.20 30.75 -17.97
C ILE A 386 9.60 30.98 -17.41
N CYS A 387 10.60 31.26 -18.25
CA CYS A 387 12.00 31.32 -17.84
C CYS A 387 12.39 32.63 -17.16
N SER A 388 11.59 33.68 -17.29
CA SER A 388 11.91 35.06 -16.88
C SER A 388 13.20 35.61 -17.54
N GLU A 389 13.46 36.90 -17.30
CA GLU A 389 14.69 37.58 -17.74
C GLU A 389 15.92 37.07 -16.98
N GLU A 390 15.78 36.85 -15.66
CA GLU A 390 16.83 36.29 -14.80
C GLU A 390 16.89 34.76 -14.96
N ARG A 391 17.87 34.24 -15.72
CA ARG A 391 18.03 32.80 -15.99
C ARG A 391 19.19 32.16 -15.26
N LEU A 392 20.19 32.92 -14.84
CA LEU A 392 21.31 32.47 -14.02
C LEU A 392 21.38 33.35 -12.77
N VAL A 393 20.94 32.79 -11.65
CA VAL A 393 20.86 33.47 -10.34
C VAL A 393 21.82 32.78 -9.38
N THR A 394 22.62 33.55 -8.66
CA THR A 394 23.54 33.03 -7.64
C THR A 394 23.24 33.62 -6.27
N PHE A 395 23.40 32.80 -5.22
CA PHE A 395 23.27 33.20 -3.82
C PHE A 395 24.60 32.94 -3.13
N SER A 396 25.20 33.96 -2.54
CA SER A 396 26.58 33.86 -2.05
C SER A 396 26.87 34.85 -0.93
N GLU A 397 27.81 34.50 -0.05
CA GLU A 397 28.24 35.41 1.03
C GLU A 397 29.05 36.61 0.54
N ARG A 398 29.67 36.52 -0.63
CA ARG A 398 30.53 37.56 -1.20
C ARG A 398 30.27 37.77 -2.67
N ALA A 399 30.39 39.02 -3.12
CA ALA A 399 30.32 39.38 -4.53
C ALA A 399 31.48 38.74 -5.33
N PHE A 400 31.23 38.45 -6.61
CA PHE A 400 32.26 38.05 -7.56
C PHE A 400 32.10 38.80 -8.88
N THR A 401 33.20 39.06 -9.58
CA THR A 401 33.22 39.91 -10.78
C THR A 401 33.69 39.18 -12.05
N LYS A 402 34.28 37.99 -11.90
CA LYS A 402 34.91 37.26 -13.03
C LYS A 402 33.93 36.41 -13.86
N THR A 403 32.71 36.22 -13.37
CA THR A 403 31.69 35.38 -14.03
C THR A 403 30.43 36.21 -14.22
N THR A 404 29.96 36.33 -15.45
CA THR A 404 28.71 37.01 -15.76
C THR A 404 27.53 36.14 -15.36
N VAL A 405 26.63 36.68 -14.54
CA VAL A 405 25.37 36.08 -14.14
C VAL A 405 24.27 37.13 -14.22
N ASP A 406 23.02 36.73 -14.39
CA ASP A 406 21.91 37.69 -14.52
C ASP A 406 21.62 38.37 -13.19
N ARG A 407 21.81 37.66 -12.07
CA ARG A 407 21.62 38.20 -10.73
C ARG A 407 22.53 37.56 -9.69
N GLN A 408 23.20 38.42 -8.91
CA GLN A 408 23.93 38.02 -7.69
C GLN A 408 23.16 38.46 -6.44
N VAL A 409 22.74 37.51 -5.62
CA VAL A 409 22.16 37.76 -4.28
C VAL A 409 23.27 37.59 -3.25
N ILE A 410 23.76 38.71 -2.72
CA ILE A 410 24.80 38.72 -1.69
C ILE A 410 24.12 38.70 -0.32
N THR A 411 24.35 37.65 0.47
CA THR A 411 23.65 37.42 1.74
C THR A 411 24.50 36.60 2.71
N SER A 412 24.34 36.84 4.01
CA SER A 412 24.96 36.00 5.06
C SER A 412 24.29 34.62 5.19
N ASN A 413 23.14 34.38 4.57
CA ASN A 413 22.47 33.07 4.57
C ASN A 413 21.99 32.67 3.15
N PRO A 414 22.91 32.20 2.29
CA PRO A 414 22.58 31.84 0.90
C PRO A 414 21.46 30.80 0.77
N LEU A 415 21.42 29.82 1.68
CA LEU A 415 20.42 28.75 1.65
C LEU A 415 19.01 29.24 1.92
N GLU A 416 18.84 30.16 2.87
CA GLU A 416 17.52 30.72 3.19
C GLU A 416 16.99 31.61 2.07
N GLU A 417 17.85 32.44 1.47
CA GLU A 417 17.47 33.29 0.32
C GLU A 417 17.12 32.43 -0.90
N PHE A 418 17.89 31.38 -1.19
CA PHE A 418 17.58 30.44 -2.27
C PHE A 418 16.22 29.77 -2.07
N VAL A 419 15.91 29.31 -0.85
CA VAL A 419 14.63 28.67 -0.52
C VAL A 419 13.47 29.66 -0.65
N SER A 420 13.64 30.90 -0.19
CA SER A 420 12.65 31.98 -0.39
C SER A 420 12.37 32.21 -1.86
N TRP A 421 13.43 32.34 -2.66
CA TRP A 421 13.36 32.61 -4.07
C TRP A 421 12.66 31.49 -4.85
N ILE A 422 13.08 30.23 -4.67
CA ILE A 422 12.52 29.10 -5.44
C ILE A 422 11.05 28.82 -5.08
N VAL A 423 10.66 29.06 -3.82
CA VAL A 423 9.26 28.98 -3.40
C VAL A 423 8.45 30.09 -4.05
N GLY A 424 8.92 31.34 -4.00
CA GLY A 424 8.26 32.49 -4.65
C GLY A 424 8.08 32.29 -6.16
N LEU A 425 9.13 31.79 -6.82
CA LEU A 425 9.15 31.46 -8.24
C LEU A 425 8.06 30.43 -8.62
N THR A 426 7.71 29.54 -7.70
CA THR A 426 6.81 28.39 -7.93
C THR A 426 5.33 28.69 -7.61
N THR A 427 5.01 29.90 -7.16
CA THR A 427 3.63 30.28 -6.78
C THR A 427 2.61 30.14 -7.92
N LYS A 428 3.01 30.43 -9.17
CA LYS A 428 2.12 30.42 -10.35
C LYS A 428 2.35 29.24 -11.29
N ILE A 429 3.60 28.81 -11.46
CA ILE A 429 4.01 27.78 -12.43
C ILE A 429 4.70 26.66 -11.67
N THR A 430 4.38 25.41 -12.01
CA THR A 430 5.07 24.23 -11.45
C THR A 430 6.54 24.24 -11.83
N THR A 431 7.41 24.07 -10.84
CA THR A 431 8.87 24.12 -10.99
C THR A 431 9.47 22.75 -10.67
N TYR A 432 10.25 22.21 -11.59
CA TYR A 432 11.08 21.04 -11.42
C TYR A 432 12.52 21.49 -11.16
N ALA A 433 13.01 21.25 -9.94
CA ALA A 433 14.36 21.59 -9.54
C ALA A 433 15.26 20.35 -9.62
N PHE A 434 16.38 20.44 -10.32
CA PHE A 434 17.34 19.36 -10.49
C PHE A 434 18.69 19.75 -9.90
N SER A 435 19.29 18.83 -9.18
CA SER A 435 20.66 18.92 -8.66
C SER A 435 21.44 17.68 -9.08
N HIS A 436 22.75 17.82 -9.29
CA HIS A 436 23.61 16.72 -9.74
C HIS A 436 24.00 15.82 -8.56
N PHE A 437 23.51 14.57 -8.54
CA PHE A 437 23.59 13.69 -7.36
C PHE A 437 22.98 14.26 -6.07
N GLY A 438 22.12 15.29 -6.18
CA GLY A 438 21.67 16.02 -5.01
C GLY A 438 20.77 15.21 -4.06
N GLY A 439 20.30 14.03 -4.48
CA GLY A 439 19.58 13.09 -3.63
C GLY A 439 20.39 12.57 -2.43
N ARG A 440 21.70 12.83 -2.40
CA ARG A 440 22.59 12.50 -1.26
C ARG A 440 23.07 13.71 -0.47
N PHE A 441 23.07 14.91 -1.06
CA PHE A 441 23.67 16.11 -0.48
C PHE A 441 22.75 17.31 -0.63
N ASP A 442 22.67 17.91 -1.82
CA ASP A 442 22.04 19.24 -2.00
C ASP A 442 20.57 19.26 -1.59
N MET A 443 19.80 18.26 -2.03
CA MET A 443 18.38 18.16 -1.73
C MET A 443 18.13 17.93 -0.24
N VAL A 444 19.06 17.28 0.48
CA VAL A 444 18.95 17.05 1.93
C VAL A 444 19.13 18.36 2.69
N ILE A 445 20.09 19.19 2.26
CA ILE A 445 20.34 20.50 2.86
C ILE A 445 19.15 21.45 2.60
N VAL A 446 18.66 21.48 1.37
CA VAL A 446 17.47 22.27 0.98
C VAL A 446 16.22 21.76 1.72
N PHE A 447 16.04 20.45 1.83
CA PHE A 447 14.95 19.84 2.60
C PHE A 447 14.93 20.30 4.05
N ARG A 448 16.08 20.30 4.73
CA ARG A 448 16.18 20.77 6.11
C ARG A 448 15.70 22.21 6.25
N MET A 449 16.11 23.10 5.34
CA MET A 449 15.69 24.50 5.38
C MET A 449 14.19 24.67 5.10
N LEU A 450 13.65 23.95 4.10
CA LEU A 450 12.21 23.92 3.84
C LEU A 450 11.43 23.46 5.08
N PHE A 451 11.90 22.39 5.74
CA PHE A 451 11.28 21.87 6.96
C PHE A 451 11.30 22.88 8.12
N LEU A 452 12.45 23.55 8.35
CA LEU A 452 12.56 24.60 9.37
C LEU A 452 11.63 25.79 9.10
N ARG A 453 11.28 26.04 7.84
CA ARG A 453 10.28 27.05 7.43
C ARG A 453 8.84 26.55 7.45
N GLY A 454 8.59 25.37 8.03
CA GLY A 454 7.25 24.80 8.21
C GLY A 454 6.70 24.05 7.00
N PHE A 455 7.49 23.82 5.95
CA PHE A 455 7.06 23.02 4.81
C PHE A 455 7.23 21.52 5.07
N THR A 456 6.25 20.72 4.62
CA THR A 456 6.28 19.25 4.76
C THR A 456 6.20 18.56 3.38
N PRO A 457 7.35 18.40 2.69
CA PRO A 457 7.38 17.74 1.38
C PRO A 457 6.94 16.28 1.43
N SER A 458 6.21 15.84 0.40
CA SER A 458 6.11 14.41 0.08
C SER A 458 7.43 13.94 -0.53
N MET A 459 7.93 12.77 -0.10
CA MET A 459 9.26 12.28 -0.47
C MET A 459 9.18 10.92 -1.15
N ILE A 460 10.02 10.71 -2.16
CA ILE A 460 10.29 9.41 -2.77
C ILE A 460 11.76 9.10 -2.52
N ASN A 461 12.05 8.02 -1.78
CA ASN A 461 13.40 7.59 -1.44
C ASN A 461 13.57 6.06 -1.62
N ASN A 462 14.82 5.60 -1.73
CA ASN A 462 15.20 4.19 -1.63
C ASN A 462 16.41 4.09 -0.70
N GLY A 463 16.20 3.60 0.52
CA GLY A 463 17.18 3.70 1.60
C GLY A 463 17.55 5.16 1.86
N ASN A 464 18.86 5.46 1.88
CA ASN A 464 19.39 6.81 2.12
C ASN A 464 19.45 7.69 0.86
N LYS A 465 18.96 7.21 -0.30
CA LYS A 465 18.94 8.00 -1.54
C LYS A 465 17.57 8.64 -1.73
N LEU A 466 17.55 9.96 -1.86
CA LEU A 466 16.34 10.74 -2.10
C LEU A 466 16.17 10.98 -3.62
N TYR A 467 15.06 10.52 -4.19
CA TYR A 467 14.77 10.63 -5.63
C TYR A 467 13.92 11.85 -5.95
N GLU A 468 12.92 12.13 -5.10
CA GLU A 468 12.00 13.24 -5.31
C GLU A 468 11.59 13.88 -3.98
N LEU A 469 11.55 15.22 -3.93
CA LEU A 469 10.82 15.99 -2.93
C LEU A 469 9.74 16.79 -3.64
N LYS A 470 8.49 16.67 -3.21
CA LYS A 470 7.38 17.38 -3.83
C LYS A 470 6.57 18.16 -2.80
N LEU A 471 6.42 19.46 -3.07
CA LEU A 471 5.69 20.44 -2.28
C LEU A 471 4.59 21.07 -3.12
N GLN A 472 3.41 21.27 -2.54
CA GLN A 472 2.39 22.12 -3.12
C GLN A 472 2.60 23.55 -2.64
N ILE A 473 2.85 24.49 -3.56
CA ILE A 473 3.12 25.90 -3.23
C ILE A 473 1.90 26.76 -3.51
N GLY A 474 1.38 26.71 -4.74
CA GLY A 474 0.15 27.42 -5.12
C GLY A 474 -1.08 26.51 -5.11
N LYS A 475 -2.24 27.08 -5.50
CA LYS A 475 -3.49 26.30 -5.64
C LYS A 475 -3.36 25.12 -6.61
N LYS A 476 -2.52 25.27 -7.65
CA LYS A 476 -2.30 24.26 -8.71
C LYS A 476 -0.83 24.04 -9.09
N SER A 477 0.12 24.70 -8.40
CA SER A 477 1.54 24.61 -8.72
C SER A 477 2.32 23.82 -7.67
N PHE A 478 3.32 23.08 -8.14
CA PHE A 478 4.17 22.25 -7.31
C PHE A 478 5.64 22.62 -7.47
N LEU A 479 6.37 22.57 -6.37
CA LEU A 479 7.84 22.58 -6.36
C LEU A 479 8.30 21.13 -6.21
N ILE A 480 9.03 20.63 -7.20
CA ILE A 480 9.42 19.23 -7.30
C ILE A 480 10.93 19.17 -7.47
N PHE A 481 11.67 18.77 -6.43
CA PHE A 481 13.10 18.50 -6.53
C PHE A 481 13.33 17.07 -7.00
N ARG A 482 14.28 16.86 -7.91
CA ARG A 482 14.68 15.54 -8.42
C ARG A 482 16.19 15.42 -8.53
N ASP A 483 16.68 14.21 -8.27
CA ASP A 483 18.06 13.86 -8.59
C ASP A 483 18.18 13.62 -10.10
N SER A 484 19.04 14.41 -10.76
CA SER A 484 19.25 14.33 -12.21
C SER A 484 19.83 12.98 -12.66
N VAL A 485 20.67 12.34 -11.84
CA VAL A 485 21.34 11.07 -12.20
C VAL A 485 20.37 9.91 -12.13
N ALA A 486 19.55 9.88 -11.09
CA ALA A 486 18.51 8.86 -10.95
C ALA A 486 17.37 9.01 -11.98
N SER A 487 17.22 10.21 -12.56
CA SER A 487 16.23 10.50 -13.59
C SER A 487 16.68 10.07 -15.00
N CYS A 488 17.99 10.09 -15.29
CA CYS A 488 18.55 9.67 -16.59
C CYS A 488 18.66 8.15 -16.76
N GLU A 489 18.77 7.36 -15.68
CA GLU A 489 18.82 5.88 -15.78
C GLU A 489 17.44 5.22 -16.02
N ILE A 490 16.36 6.01 -16.11
CA ILE A 490 14.97 5.53 -16.24
C ILE A 490 14.36 5.85 -17.62
N LEU A 491 15.09 6.54 -18.51
CA LEU A 491 14.69 6.75 -19.91
C LEU A 491 15.22 5.65 -20.83
#